data_AF-A0A8K1CBI8-F1
#
_entry.id   AF-A0A8K1CBI8-F1
#
_cell.length_a   1.000
_cell.length_b   1.000
_cell.length_c   1.000
_cell.angle_alpha   90.00
_cell.angle_beta   90.00
_cell.angle_gamma   90.00
#
_symmetry.space_group_name_H-M   'P 1'
#
loop_
_entity.id
_entity.type
_entity.pdbx_description
1 polymer ?
#
loop_
_entity_poly.entity_id
_entity_poly.type
_entity_poly.pdbx_seq_one_letter_code
_entity_poly.pdbx_strand_id
1 'polypeptide(L)'
;MASEGTPAIQENPEALARIPELIIGERNARSIPSAVFVESVDVFLSSIGIRSIEPLVGALQQLYSKYKFMEVNLQKSRESFKRKIPETEKDLEMLRHLIQKQEEGEDFKTHFNLADNVYAKATVDPSVGKVCIWLGANVMVEYSYDEALTLLENNVAVATERLEQIDADLAFLRDQIITTEVNIARIFNFDVRRRRKEKDESVAAELEAK
;
A
#
# COMPACT_ATOMS: atom_id res chain seq x y z
N MET A 1 -34.62 -16.78 -36.04
CA MET A 1 -35.14 -16.59 -34.68
C MET A 1 -34.16 -15.69 -33.95
N ALA A 2 -34.43 -14.40 -33.95
CA ALA A 2 -33.57 -13.40 -33.31
C ALA A 2 -33.78 -13.49 -31.80
N SER A 3 -32.70 -13.64 -31.04
CA SER A 3 -32.72 -13.51 -29.59
C SER A 3 -33.03 -12.06 -29.24
N GLU A 4 -34.24 -11.80 -28.74
CA GLU A 4 -34.58 -10.52 -28.14
C GLU A 4 -33.66 -10.31 -26.92
N GLY A 5 -32.68 -9.41 -27.09
CA GLY A 5 -31.84 -8.95 -25.99
C GLY A 5 -32.73 -8.22 -24.99
N THR A 6 -32.67 -8.65 -23.73
CA THR A 6 -33.28 -7.96 -22.60
C THR A 6 -33.00 -6.45 -22.69
N PRO A 7 -34.01 -5.58 -22.61
CA PRO A 7 -33.78 -4.14 -22.70
C PRO A 7 -32.83 -3.71 -21.59
N ALA A 8 -31.73 -3.05 -21.96
CA ALA A 8 -30.78 -2.49 -21.01
C ALA A 8 -31.53 -1.51 -20.09
N ILE A 9 -31.58 -1.82 -18.80
CA ILE A 9 -32.19 -0.95 -17.80
C ILE A 9 -31.39 0.36 -17.81
N GLN A 10 -31.99 1.42 -18.34
CA GLN A 10 -31.39 2.76 -18.32
C GLN A 10 -31.47 3.30 -16.89
N GLU A 11 -30.36 3.22 -16.18
CA GLU A 11 -30.21 3.76 -14.83
C GLU A 11 -30.12 5.29 -14.86
N ASN A 12 -30.63 5.96 -13.83
CA ASN A 12 -30.59 7.42 -13.72
C ASN A 12 -29.12 7.90 -13.64
N PRO A 13 -28.65 8.81 -14.51
CA PRO A 13 -27.30 9.37 -14.46
C PRO A 13 -26.92 9.99 -13.10
N GLU A 14 -27.87 10.59 -12.39
CA GLU A 14 -27.64 11.16 -11.05
C GLU A 14 -27.42 10.08 -9.98
N ALA A 15 -28.07 8.92 -10.11
CA ALA A 15 -27.88 7.79 -9.21
C ALA A 15 -26.49 7.17 -9.39
N LEU A 16 -26.03 7.06 -10.64
CA LEU A 16 -24.69 6.55 -10.97
C LEU A 16 -23.56 7.43 -10.41
N ALA A 17 -23.76 8.75 -10.40
CA ALA A 17 -22.79 9.70 -9.86
C ALA A 17 -22.61 9.61 -8.33
N ARG A 18 -23.60 9.09 -7.59
CA ARG A 18 -23.56 8.95 -6.12
C ARG A 18 -22.86 7.69 -5.64
N ILE A 19 -22.66 6.69 -6.51
CA ILE A 19 -22.04 5.40 -6.13
C ILE A 19 -20.68 5.58 -5.44
N PRO A 20 -19.73 6.39 -5.97
CA PRO A 20 -18.41 6.52 -5.38
C PRO A 20 -18.42 7.13 -3.97
N GLU A 21 -19.38 8.01 -3.68
CA GLU A 21 -19.53 8.66 -2.38
C GLU A 21 -20.11 7.71 -1.33
N LEU A 22 -20.96 6.77 -1.74
CA LEU A 22 -21.64 5.84 -0.83
C LEU A 22 -20.84 4.59 -0.52
N ILE A 23 -19.86 4.23 -1.37
CA ILE A 23 -18.96 3.09 -1.13
C ILE A 23 -17.68 3.47 -0.36
N ILE A 24 -17.40 4.76 -0.23
CA ILE A 24 -16.23 5.31 0.47
C ILE A 24 -16.65 5.88 1.82
N GLY A 25 -15.98 5.44 2.89
CA GLY A 25 -16.15 5.92 4.25
C GLY A 25 -15.09 6.94 4.66
N GLU A 26 -14.89 7.06 5.98
CA GLU A 26 -13.89 7.95 6.55
C GLU A 26 -12.48 7.62 6.03
N ARG A 27 -11.66 8.66 5.87
CA ARG A 27 -10.28 8.49 5.45
C ARG A 27 -9.41 8.24 6.68
N ASN A 28 -8.48 7.31 6.56
CA ASN A 28 -7.43 7.18 7.56
C ASN A 28 -6.57 8.45 7.59
N ALA A 29 -5.69 8.56 8.57
CA ALA A 29 -4.94 9.78 8.79
C ALA A 29 -3.91 10.10 7.66
N ARG A 30 -3.74 9.21 6.66
CA ARG A 30 -2.91 9.36 5.44
C ARG A 30 -3.78 9.54 4.19
N SER A 31 -5.05 9.87 4.37
CA SER A 31 -6.05 10.10 3.33
C SER A 31 -6.47 8.85 2.53
N ILE A 32 -6.14 7.64 2.99
CA ILE A 32 -6.63 6.39 2.37
C ILE A 32 -8.12 6.24 2.71
N PRO A 33 -9.02 6.16 1.71
CA PRO A 33 -10.44 5.99 1.96
C PRO A 33 -10.72 4.63 2.60
N SER A 34 -11.69 4.57 3.53
CA SER A 34 -12.26 3.31 4.01
C SER A 34 -13.32 2.81 3.04
N ALA A 35 -13.51 1.49 2.95
CA ALA A 35 -14.63 0.87 2.26
C ALA A 35 -15.83 0.74 3.21
N VAL A 36 -17.00 1.21 2.78
CA VAL A 36 -18.24 1.04 3.55
C VAL A 36 -18.72 -0.40 3.42
N PHE A 37 -19.01 -1.06 4.55
CA PHE A 37 -19.56 -2.41 4.55
C PHE A 37 -21.06 -2.39 4.21
N VAL A 38 -21.46 -3.22 3.24
CA VAL A 38 -22.87 -3.30 2.79
C VAL A 38 -23.58 -4.42 3.53
N GLU A 39 -24.35 -4.08 4.56
CA GLU A 39 -25.12 -5.07 5.35
C GLU A 39 -26.33 -5.63 4.57
N SER A 40 -27.17 -4.75 4.02
CA SER A 40 -28.32 -5.16 3.20
C SER A 40 -28.17 -4.61 1.80
N VAL A 41 -27.92 -5.51 0.84
CA VAL A 41 -27.74 -5.14 -0.58
C VAL A 41 -29.00 -4.50 -1.14
N ASP A 42 -30.18 -4.98 -0.75
CA ASP A 42 -31.48 -4.48 -1.23
C ASP A 42 -31.74 -3.03 -0.80
N VAL A 43 -31.49 -2.73 0.48
CA VAL A 43 -31.59 -1.37 1.03
C VAL A 43 -30.56 -0.45 0.39
N PHE A 44 -29.35 -0.95 0.16
CA PHE A 44 -28.27 -0.18 -0.44
C PHE A 44 -28.53 0.14 -1.93
N LEU A 45 -29.05 -0.81 -2.71
CA LEU A 45 -29.45 -0.55 -4.10
C LEU A 45 -30.60 0.47 -4.15
N SER A 46 -31.57 0.33 -3.24
CA SER A 46 -32.70 1.26 -3.11
C SER A 46 -32.26 2.67 -2.71
N SER A 47 -31.26 2.81 -1.84
CA SER A 47 -30.74 4.12 -1.40
C SER A 47 -29.96 4.84 -2.51
N ILE A 48 -29.25 4.09 -3.36
CA ILE A 48 -28.59 4.66 -4.54
C ILE A 48 -29.62 4.97 -5.64
N GLY A 49 -30.72 4.22 -5.70
CA GLY A 49 -31.76 4.35 -6.71
C GLY A 49 -31.43 3.60 -8.01
N ILE A 50 -30.70 2.50 -7.91
CA ILE A 50 -30.26 1.66 -9.05
C ILE A 50 -30.96 0.31 -8.98
N ARG A 51 -31.38 -0.24 -10.13
CA ARG A 51 -32.05 -1.55 -10.22
C ARG A 51 -31.09 -2.68 -10.61
N SER A 52 -30.10 -2.35 -11.42
CA SER A 52 -29.00 -3.20 -11.89
C SER A 52 -27.84 -3.21 -10.90
N ILE A 53 -27.21 -4.38 -10.69
CA ILE A 53 -26.04 -4.48 -9.80
C ILE A 53 -24.74 -4.12 -10.51
N GLU A 54 -24.74 -4.14 -11.84
CA GLU A 54 -23.57 -4.00 -12.71
C GLU A 54 -22.80 -2.70 -12.46
N PRO A 55 -23.43 -1.51 -12.31
CA PRO A 55 -22.71 -0.27 -12.02
C PRO A 55 -22.04 -0.28 -10.64
N LEU A 56 -22.72 -0.84 -9.63
CA LEU A 56 -22.19 -0.92 -8.27
C LEU A 56 -21.01 -1.89 -8.18
N VAL A 57 -21.12 -3.07 -8.82
CA VAL A 57 -20.02 -4.02 -8.92
C VAL A 57 -18.84 -3.41 -9.64
N GLY A 58 -19.07 -2.69 -10.75
CA GLY A 58 -18.01 -1.98 -11.47
C GLY A 58 -17.28 -0.96 -10.61
N ALA A 59 -18.02 -0.16 -9.82
CA ALA A 59 -17.43 0.82 -8.91
C ALA A 59 -16.61 0.16 -7.78
N LEU A 60 -17.12 -0.94 -7.19
CA LEU A 60 -16.38 -1.69 -6.16
C LEU A 60 -15.14 -2.38 -6.72
N GLN A 61 -15.19 -2.89 -7.95
CA GLN A 61 -14.01 -3.43 -8.64
C GLN A 61 -12.95 -2.34 -8.88
N GLN A 62 -13.35 -1.14 -9.30
CA GLN A 62 -12.43 -0.01 -9.43
C GLN A 62 -11.81 0.38 -8.09
N LEU A 63 -12.60 0.41 -7.01
CA LEU A 63 -12.11 0.70 -5.67
C LEU A 63 -11.12 -0.38 -5.19
N TYR A 64 -11.43 -1.65 -5.41
CA TYR A 64 -10.53 -2.78 -5.14
C TYR A 64 -9.21 -2.65 -5.90
N SER A 65 -9.25 -2.35 -7.19
CA SER A 65 -8.03 -2.14 -8.00
C SER A 65 -7.17 -0.99 -7.47
N LYS A 66 -7.79 0.10 -6.97
CA LYS A 66 -7.07 1.21 -6.33
C LYS A 66 -6.39 0.76 -5.04
N TYR A 67 -7.08 0.02 -4.16
CA TYR A 67 -6.46 -0.50 -2.94
C TYR A 67 -5.29 -1.45 -3.25
N LYS A 68 -5.45 -2.35 -4.23
CA LYS A 68 -4.37 -3.25 -4.66
C LYS A 68 -3.17 -2.51 -5.21
N PHE A 69 -3.39 -1.46 -6.00
CA PHE A 69 -2.30 -0.61 -6.49
C PHE A 69 -1.55 0.07 -5.32
N MET A 70 -2.27 0.60 -4.34
CA MET A 70 -1.67 1.21 -3.15
C MET A 70 -0.91 0.18 -2.30
N GLU A 71 -1.46 -1.01 -2.09
CA GLU A 71 -0.84 -2.12 -1.36
C GLU A 71 0.51 -2.50 -1.98
N VAL A 72 0.56 -2.70 -3.30
CA VAL A 72 1.80 -3.06 -4.01
C VAL A 72 2.85 -1.97 -3.89
N ASN A 73 2.47 -0.70 -3.97
CA ASN A 73 3.42 0.41 -3.84
C ASN A 73 3.98 0.50 -2.42
N LEU A 74 3.13 0.41 -1.40
CA LEU A 74 3.56 0.44 0.00
C LEU A 74 4.40 -0.78 0.36
N GLN A 75 4.10 -1.96 -0.18
CA GLN A 75 4.94 -3.16 0.00
C GLN A 75 6.36 -2.95 -0.55
N LYS A 76 6.50 -2.37 -1.76
CA LYS A 76 7.81 -2.04 -2.33
C LYS A 76 8.58 -1.04 -1.47
N SER A 77 7.91 0.01 -0.99
CA SER A 77 8.51 0.98 -0.08
C SER A 77 8.96 0.32 1.23
N ARG A 78 8.13 -0.54 1.83
CA ARG A 78 8.47 -1.32 3.03
C ARG A 78 9.73 -2.15 2.84
N GLU A 79 9.84 -2.87 1.73
CA GLU A 79 11.02 -3.69 1.41
C GLU A 79 12.28 -2.87 1.18
N SER A 80 12.15 -1.64 0.65
CA SER A 80 13.27 -0.71 0.55
C SER A 80 13.75 -0.25 1.92
N PHE A 81 12.84 0.15 2.81
CA PHE A 81 13.20 0.58 4.17
C PHE A 81 13.77 -0.56 5.02
N LYS A 82 13.20 -1.77 4.93
CA LYS A 82 13.73 -2.97 5.62
C LYS A 82 15.16 -3.35 5.23
N ARG A 83 15.62 -2.94 4.04
CA ARG A 83 17.02 -3.11 3.63
C ARG A 83 17.88 -1.93 4.04
N LYS A 84 17.39 -0.71 3.81
CA LYS A 84 18.15 0.53 4.05
C LYS A 84 18.43 0.80 5.52
N ILE A 85 17.50 0.47 6.42
CA ILE A 85 17.68 0.71 7.86
C ILE A 85 18.89 -0.08 8.39
N PRO A 86 18.98 -1.42 8.23
CA PRO A 86 20.16 -2.18 8.65
C PRO A 86 21.47 -1.76 7.98
N GLU A 87 21.43 -1.33 6.73
CA GLU A 87 22.61 -0.79 6.04
C GLU A 87 23.11 0.50 6.72
N THR A 88 22.18 1.43 7.01
CA THR A 88 22.50 2.70 7.69
C THR A 88 22.96 2.47 9.14
N GLU A 89 22.40 1.47 9.83
CA GLU A 89 22.84 1.08 11.17
C GLU A 89 24.26 0.51 11.18
N LYS A 90 24.66 -0.26 10.16
CA LYS A 90 26.06 -0.71 10.00
C LYS A 90 27.00 0.45 9.74
N ASP A 91 26.58 1.43 8.95
CA ASP A 91 27.37 2.65 8.70
C ASP A 91 27.58 3.43 10.01
N LEU A 92 26.55 3.51 10.86
CA LEU A 92 26.64 4.09 12.21
C LEU A 92 27.59 3.33 13.12
N GLU A 93 27.52 2.00 13.12
CA GLU A 93 28.42 1.16 13.92
C GLU A 93 29.88 1.35 13.49
N MET A 94 30.13 1.39 12.17
CA MET A 94 31.46 1.68 11.63
C MET A 94 31.94 3.08 12.05
N LEU A 95 31.09 4.10 11.96
CA LEU A 95 31.44 5.46 12.38
C LEU A 95 31.79 5.52 13.87
N ARG A 96 30.99 4.88 14.73
CA ARG A 96 31.27 4.77 16.18
C ARG A 96 32.58 4.07 16.47
N HIS A 97 32.92 3.04 15.68
CA HIS A 97 34.20 2.35 15.81
C HIS A 97 35.38 3.23 15.39
N LEU A 98 35.24 4.08 14.36
CA LEU A 98 36.27 5.06 13.99
C LEU A 98 36.46 6.11 15.10
N ILE A 99 35.38 6.62 15.68
CA ILE A 99 35.43 7.56 16.80
C ILE A 99 36.16 6.93 18.00
N GLN A 100 35.83 5.69 18.36
CA GLN A 100 36.52 4.98 19.44
C GLN A 100 38.03 4.84 19.15
N LYS A 101 38.40 4.47 17.92
CA LYS A 101 39.81 4.34 17.52
C LYS A 101 40.55 5.68 17.55
N GLN A 102 39.85 6.77 17.23
CA GLN A 102 40.38 8.12 17.35
C GLN A 102 40.69 8.48 18.82
N GLU A 103 39.80 8.13 19.75
CA GLU A 103 40.00 8.35 21.19
C GLU A 103 41.15 7.52 21.76
N GLU A 104 41.30 6.28 21.28
CA GLU A 104 42.41 5.38 21.64
C GLU A 104 43.75 5.82 21.03
N GLY A 105 43.74 6.71 20.02
CA GLY A 105 44.93 7.13 19.29
C GLY A 105 45.53 6.02 18.43
N GLU A 106 44.71 5.06 18.00
CA GLU A 106 45.14 3.89 17.23
C GLU A 106 44.70 3.94 15.77
N ASP A 107 45.57 3.47 14.88
CA ASP A 107 45.23 3.29 13.47
C ASP A 107 44.24 2.14 13.25
N PHE A 108 43.31 2.31 12.31
CA PHE A 108 42.36 1.28 11.90
C PHE A 108 42.87 0.52 10.67
N LYS A 109 43.24 -0.76 10.84
CA LYS A 109 43.68 -1.63 9.74
C LYS A 109 42.50 -2.38 9.15
N THR A 110 42.31 -2.25 7.84
CA THR A 110 41.19 -2.89 7.12
C THR A 110 41.61 -3.39 5.74
N HIS A 111 40.74 -4.20 5.13
CA HIS A 111 40.85 -4.60 3.74
C HIS A 111 39.87 -3.75 2.93
N PHE A 112 40.39 -2.70 2.30
CA PHE A 112 39.61 -1.78 1.47
C PHE A 112 39.17 -2.46 0.18
N ASN A 113 37.88 -2.41 -0.14
CA ASN A 113 37.33 -2.96 -1.37
C ASN A 113 37.62 -2.01 -2.55
N LEU A 114 38.32 -2.51 -3.57
CA LEU A 114 38.62 -1.75 -4.79
C LEU A 114 37.67 -2.13 -5.94
N ALA A 115 37.31 -3.41 -6.02
CA ALA A 115 36.37 -3.97 -6.98
C ALA A 115 35.81 -5.29 -6.44
N ASP A 116 34.88 -5.88 -7.19
CA ASP A 116 34.32 -7.20 -6.87
C ASP A 116 35.45 -8.24 -6.71
N ASN A 117 35.55 -8.84 -5.53
CA ASN A 117 36.59 -9.80 -5.13
C ASN A 117 38.03 -9.26 -5.13
N VAL A 118 38.24 -7.94 -5.21
CA VAL A 118 39.57 -7.31 -5.15
C VAL A 118 39.67 -6.40 -3.93
N TYR A 119 40.57 -6.73 -3.02
CA TYR A 119 40.77 -6.01 -1.76
C TYR A 119 42.24 -5.62 -1.59
N ALA A 120 42.48 -4.44 -1.01
CA ALA A 120 43.80 -3.96 -0.64
C ALA A 120 43.90 -3.77 0.87
N LYS A 121 45.05 -4.12 1.47
CA LYS A 121 45.31 -3.80 2.87
C LYS A 121 45.52 -2.30 3.00
N ALA A 122 44.74 -1.66 3.86
CA ALA A 122 44.79 -0.24 4.12
C ALA A 122 44.88 0.02 5.63
N THR A 123 45.60 1.07 5.97
CA THR A 123 45.62 1.64 7.32
C THR A 123 44.92 2.99 7.22
N VAL A 124 43.83 3.15 7.96
CA VAL A 124 43.04 4.37 8.03
C VAL A 124 43.45 5.10 9.30
N ASP A 125 43.75 6.39 9.16
CA ASP A 125 44.05 7.31 10.27
C ASP A 125 42.73 7.93 10.78
N PRO A 126 42.22 7.52 11.96
CA PRO A 126 40.97 8.06 12.49
C PRO A 126 41.11 9.49 13.04
N SER A 127 42.34 10.00 13.20
CA SER A 127 42.59 11.37 13.71
C SER A 127 42.12 12.45 12.74
N VAL A 128 41.92 12.11 11.47
CA VAL A 128 41.34 13.01 10.45
C VAL A 128 39.95 13.50 10.87
N GLY A 129 39.18 12.69 11.61
CA GLY A 129 37.91 13.11 12.23
C GLY A 129 36.78 13.39 11.25
N LYS A 130 36.89 12.91 10.01
CA LYS A 130 35.94 13.20 8.92
C LYS A 130 35.62 11.97 8.09
N VAL A 131 34.41 11.95 7.54
CA VAL A 131 33.91 10.93 6.60
C VAL A 131 33.23 11.59 5.40
N CYS A 132 33.24 10.91 4.26
CA CYS A 132 32.49 11.33 3.08
C CYS A 132 31.22 10.50 2.92
N ILE A 133 30.07 11.17 2.87
CA ILE A 133 28.75 10.52 2.72
C ILE A 133 28.19 10.83 1.34
N TRP A 134 27.70 9.80 0.65
CA TRP A 134 27.02 9.93 -0.63
C TRP A 134 25.54 10.27 -0.44
N LEU A 135 25.14 11.47 -0.85
CA LEU A 135 23.75 11.96 -0.69
C LEU A 135 22.85 11.61 -1.87
N GLY A 136 23.42 11.09 -2.96
CA GLY A 136 22.72 10.83 -4.22
C GLY A 136 22.93 11.96 -5.24
N ALA A 137 22.29 11.82 -6.41
CA ALA A 137 22.37 12.79 -7.50
C ALA A 137 23.81 13.22 -7.90
N ASN A 138 24.77 12.28 -7.83
CA ASN A 138 26.19 12.52 -8.07
C ASN A 138 26.87 13.49 -7.08
N VAL A 139 26.33 13.60 -5.86
CA VAL A 139 26.85 14.48 -4.80
C VAL A 139 27.35 13.66 -3.63
N MET A 140 28.60 13.93 -3.25
CA MET A 140 29.27 13.44 -2.04
C MET A 140 29.69 14.65 -1.20
N VAL A 141 29.48 14.58 0.11
CA VAL A 141 29.80 15.67 1.04
C VAL A 141 30.66 15.13 2.19
N GLU A 142 31.68 15.89 2.55
CA GLU A 142 32.53 15.64 3.72
C GLU A 142 31.82 16.15 4.98
N TYR A 143 31.79 15.31 6.01
CA TYR A 143 31.22 15.60 7.33
C TYR A 143 32.24 15.30 8.42
N SER A 144 32.24 16.09 9.48
CA SER A 144 32.88 15.67 10.73
C SER A 144 32.18 14.44 11.32
N TYR A 145 32.85 13.71 12.21
CA TYR A 145 32.24 12.55 12.87
C TYR A 145 30.96 12.90 13.61
N ASP A 146 30.90 14.04 14.30
CA ASP A 146 29.70 14.49 15.03
C ASP A 146 28.52 14.80 14.10
N GLU A 147 28.79 15.48 12.99
CA GLU A 147 27.77 15.79 11.97
C GLU A 147 27.27 14.52 11.28
N ALA A 148 28.19 13.61 10.95
CA ALA A 148 27.87 12.33 10.32
C ALA A 148 27.03 11.46 11.26
N LEU A 149 27.36 11.41 12.55
CA LEU A 149 26.62 10.65 13.56
C LEU A 149 25.20 11.20 13.69
N THR A 150 25.07 12.51 13.84
CA THR A 150 23.77 13.21 13.90
C THR A 150 22.94 12.96 12.64
N LEU A 151 23.56 13.03 11.45
CA LEU A 151 22.89 12.81 10.17
C LEU A 151 22.36 11.38 10.04
N LEU A 152 23.20 10.39 10.31
CA LEU A 152 22.86 8.98 10.17
C LEU A 152 21.84 8.53 11.23
N GLU A 153 21.95 9.01 12.47
CA GLU A 153 20.96 8.73 13.54
C GLU A 153 19.58 9.30 13.19
N ASN A 154 19.53 10.54 12.70
CA ASN A 154 18.28 11.15 12.23
C ASN A 154 17.70 10.39 11.03
N ASN A 155 18.55 9.94 10.09
CA ASN A 155 18.11 9.15 8.95
C ASN A 155 17.50 7.80 9.38
N VAL A 156 18.11 7.11 10.34
CA VAL A 156 17.55 5.88 10.91
C VAL A 156 16.22 6.16 11.61
N ALA A 157 16.15 7.18 12.48
CA ALA A 157 14.93 7.53 13.19
C ALA A 157 13.75 7.81 12.23
N VAL A 158 13.98 8.66 11.22
CA VAL A 158 12.97 9.01 10.20
C VAL A 158 12.60 7.78 9.35
N ALA A 159 13.57 6.96 8.97
CA ALA A 159 13.31 5.75 8.19
C ALA A 159 12.48 4.73 8.97
N THR A 160 12.77 4.54 10.26
CA THR A 160 12.03 3.65 11.16
C THR A 160 10.61 4.15 11.39
N GLU A 161 10.41 5.44 11.68
CA GLU A 161 9.08 6.02 11.82
C GLU A 161 8.25 5.85 10.53
N ARG A 162 8.86 6.08 9.36
CA ARG A 162 8.20 5.84 8.07
C ARG A 162 7.85 4.38 7.85
N LEU A 163 8.70 3.46 8.27
CA LEU A 163 8.44 2.02 8.16
C LEU A 163 7.22 1.62 9.02
N GLU A 164 7.14 2.12 10.25
CA GLU A 164 5.99 1.88 11.13
C GLU A 164 4.68 2.43 10.55
N GLN A 165 4.72 3.64 9.97
CA GLN A 165 3.58 4.24 9.29
C GLN A 165 3.12 3.38 8.10
N ILE A 166 4.07 2.91 7.27
CA ILE A 166 3.77 2.04 6.13
C ILE A 166 3.14 0.72 6.59
N ASP A 167 3.65 0.12 7.67
CA ASP A 167 3.09 -1.13 8.21
C ASP A 167 1.66 -0.95 8.71
N ALA A 168 1.35 0.19 9.37
CA ALA A 168 -0.01 0.54 9.77
C ALA A 168 -0.95 0.75 8.57
N ASP A 169 -0.49 1.45 7.53
CA ASP A 169 -1.27 1.67 6.30
C ASP A 169 -1.50 0.37 5.52
N LEU A 170 -0.53 -0.54 5.49
CA LEU A 170 -0.67 -1.87 4.89
C LEU A 170 -1.71 -2.72 5.63
N ALA A 171 -1.73 -2.66 6.97
CA ALA A 171 -2.77 -3.32 7.76
C ALA A 171 -4.16 -2.74 7.44
N PHE A 172 -4.28 -1.42 7.41
CA PHE A 172 -5.54 -0.75 7.04
C PHE A 172 -6.01 -1.14 5.64
N LEU A 173 -5.12 -1.12 4.64
CA LEU A 173 -5.44 -1.51 3.27
C LEU A 173 -5.89 -2.97 3.17
N ARG A 174 -5.28 -3.87 3.93
CA ARG A 174 -5.70 -5.28 4.00
C ARG A 174 -7.16 -5.39 4.43
N ASP A 175 -7.56 -4.65 5.45
CA ASP A 175 -8.95 -4.64 5.94
C ASP A 175 -9.90 -4.04 4.90
N GLN A 176 -9.50 -2.98 4.20
CA GLN A 176 -10.30 -2.36 3.15
C GLN A 176 -10.48 -3.28 1.93
N ILE A 177 -9.42 -4.00 1.55
CA ILE A 177 -9.45 -5.01 0.49
C ILE A 177 -10.45 -6.11 0.86
N ILE A 178 -10.33 -6.69 2.05
CA ILE A 178 -11.23 -7.76 2.53
C ILE A 178 -12.68 -7.28 2.54
N THR A 179 -12.94 -6.08 3.08
CA THR A 179 -14.29 -5.49 3.14
C THR A 179 -14.87 -5.32 1.73
N THR A 180 -14.06 -4.82 0.79
CA THR A 180 -14.48 -4.63 -0.61
C THR A 180 -14.75 -5.96 -1.30
N GLU A 181 -13.91 -6.98 -1.10
CA GLU A 181 -14.11 -8.33 -1.65
C GLU A 181 -15.40 -8.98 -1.12
N VAL A 182 -15.65 -8.86 0.19
CA VAL A 182 -16.88 -9.38 0.81
C VAL A 182 -18.09 -8.66 0.24
N ASN A 183 -18.05 -7.34 0.09
CA ASN A 183 -19.14 -6.57 -0.52
C ASN A 183 -19.44 -7.05 -1.95
N ILE A 184 -18.40 -7.20 -2.78
CA ILE A 184 -18.54 -7.70 -4.16
C ILE A 184 -19.20 -9.09 -4.15
N ALA A 185 -18.73 -10.01 -3.32
CA ALA A 185 -19.29 -11.36 -3.22
C ALA A 185 -20.75 -11.35 -2.74
N ARG A 186 -21.10 -10.51 -1.77
CA ARG A 186 -22.47 -10.36 -1.27
C ARG A 186 -23.42 -9.85 -2.35
N ILE A 187 -22.99 -8.87 -3.14
CA ILE A 187 -23.79 -8.31 -4.22
C ILE A 187 -24.02 -9.34 -5.32
N PHE A 188 -22.98 -10.10 -5.71
CA PHE A 188 -23.15 -11.21 -6.65
C PHE A 188 -24.09 -12.29 -6.12
N ASN A 189 -23.94 -12.70 -4.85
CA ASN A 189 -24.81 -13.70 -4.24
C ASN A 189 -26.26 -13.23 -4.16
N PHE A 190 -26.49 -11.94 -3.88
CA PHE A 190 -27.81 -11.33 -3.89
C PHE A 190 -28.44 -11.39 -5.29
N ASP A 191 -27.71 -11.01 -6.33
CA ASP A 191 -28.22 -11.01 -7.70
C ASP A 191 -28.52 -12.43 -8.21
N VAL A 192 -27.67 -13.41 -7.90
CA VAL A 192 -27.93 -14.82 -8.22
C VAL A 192 -29.21 -15.32 -7.53
N ARG A 193 -29.42 -14.96 -6.26
CA ARG A 193 -30.64 -15.33 -5.53
C ARG A 193 -31.88 -14.66 -6.12
N ARG A 194 -31.79 -13.38 -6.48
CA ARG A 194 -32.86 -12.62 -7.14
C ARG A 194 -33.26 -13.27 -8.46
N ARG A 195 -32.31 -13.54 -9.36
CA ARG A 195 -32.57 -14.17 -10.67
C ARG A 195 -33.15 -15.57 -10.56
N ARG A 196 -32.71 -16.37 -9.57
CA ARG A 196 -33.30 -17.70 -9.30
C ARG A 196 -34.75 -17.58 -8.86
N LYS A 197 -35.05 -16.66 -7.94
CA LYS A 197 -36.40 -16.43 -7.45
C LYS A 197 -37.34 -15.95 -8.56
N GLU A 198 -36.90 -14.99 -9.38
CA GLU A 198 -37.66 -14.51 -10.55
C GLU A 198 -37.96 -15.64 -11.54
N LYS A 199 -37.00 -16.54 -11.76
CA LYS A 199 -37.18 -17.71 -12.63
C LYS A 199 -38.15 -18.74 -12.05
N ASP A 200 -38.05 -19.02 -10.74
CA ASP A 200 -38.95 -19.95 -10.07
C ASP A 200 -40.39 -19.39 -10.04
N GLU A 201 -40.56 -18.09 -9.79
CA GLU A 201 -41.83 -17.38 -9.85
C GLU A 201 -42.42 -17.37 -11.28
N SER A 202 -41.60 -17.18 -12.32
CA SER A 202 -42.08 -17.25 -13.71
C SER A 202 -42.55 -18.65 -14.09
N VAL A 203 -41.85 -19.69 -13.64
CA VAL A 203 -42.22 -21.09 -13.91
C VAL A 203 -43.51 -21.46 -13.17
N ALA A 204 -43.69 -20.98 -11.93
CA ALA A 204 -44.92 -21.19 -11.17
C ALA A 204 -46.13 -20.51 -11.84
N ALA A 205 -45.96 -19.26 -12.31
CA ALA A 205 -47.02 -18.53 -13.02
C ALA A 205 -47.42 -19.21 -14.34
N GLU A 206 -46.47 -19.77 -15.10
CA GLU A 206 -46.77 -20.55 -16.32
C GLU A 206 -47.49 -21.87 -16.05
N LEU A 207 -47.25 -22.49 -14.87
CA LEU A 207 -47.94 -23.71 -14.44
C LEU A 207 -49.36 -23.43 -13.94
N GLU A 208 -49.60 -22.30 -13.26
CA GLU A 208 -50.94 -21.88 -12.82
C GLU A 208 -51.83 -21.35 -13.97
N ALA A 209 -51.21 -20.86 -15.05
CA ALA A 209 -51.92 -20.39 -16.24
C ALA A 209 -52.34 -21.51 -17.21
N LYS A 210 -51.96 -22.77 -16.95
CA LYS A 210 -52.32 -23.96 -17.75
C LYS A 210 -53.38 -24.82 -17.06
#